data_AF-A0A9J6D874-F1
#
_entry.id   AF-A0A9J6D874-F1
#
_cell.length_a   1.000
_cell.length_b   1.000
_cell.length_c   1.000
_cell.angle_alpha   90.00
_cell.angle_beta   90.00
_cell.angle_gamma   90.00
#
_symmetry.space_group_name_H-M   'P 1'
#
loop_
_entity.id
_entity.type
_entity.pdbx_description
1 polymer ?
#
loop_
_entity_poly.entity_id
_entity_poly.type
_entity_poly.pdbx_seq_one_letter_code
_entity_poly.pdbx_strand_id
1 'polypeptide(L)'
;MVLERGEDCSSEGILAGPPATKRSSRAYKILRSITTMRDCLLSRRRDYVKYVLCTLSPESCCATVDWERWRTDRMVEQFARNVRAEIEDFSAQKNSNGLQQSLQACQHRMSVRSLLLDYLATTCLIYAEMKAAYVKRVCDRQRWSRLCSPYRSLGPSSSGGHSSLLPGSRL
;
A
#
# COMPACT_ATOMS: atom_id res chain seq x y z
N MET A 1 -6.94 0.59 -32.33
CA MET A 1 -7.42 -0.68 -31.77
C MET A 1 -6.34 -1.24 -30.86
N VAL A 2 -6.46 -1.09 -29.55
CA VAL A 2 -5.83 -1.97 -28.55
C VAL A 2 -6.89 -2.19 -27.47
N LEU A 3 -7.35 -3.42 -27.39
CA LEU A 3 -8.38 -3.93 -26.48
C LEU A 3 -7.73 -4.46 -25.20
N GLU A 4 -8.42 -4.19 -24.09
CA GLU A 4 -8.65 -5.07 -22.93
C GLU A 4 -7.47 -5.52 -22.04
N ARG A 5 -7.58 -5.18 -20.75
CA ARG A 5 -7.74 -6.21 -19.70
C ARG A 5 -8.33 -5.60 -18.42
N GLY A 6 -9.65 -5.69 -18.29
CA GLY A 6 -10.30 -5.73 -16.98
C GLY A 6 -10.10 -7.12 -16.39
N GLU A 7 -9.50 -7.21 -15.22
CA GLU A 7 -9.43 -8.47 -14.47
C GLU A 7 -10.41 -8.37 -13.31
N ASP A 8 -11.59 -8.92 -13.56
CA ASP A 8 -12.64 -9.15 -12.58
C ASP A 8 -12.16 -10.17 -11.53
N CYS A 9 -12.24 -9.80 -10.25
CA CYS A 9 -12.09 -10.71 -9.11
C CYS A 9 -13.30 -11.65 -9.01
N SER A 10 -13.40 -12.62 -9.93
CA SER A 10 -14.31 -13.76 -9.80
C SER A 10 -13.50 -15.05 -9.74
N SER A 11 -13.65 -15.79 -8.64
CA SER A 11 -13.29 -17.20 -8.58
C SER A 11 -14.20 -17.88 -7.58
N GLU A 12 -15.18 -18.63 -8.12
CA GLU A 12 -15.84 -19.72 -7.44
C GLU A 12 -14.94 -20.96 -7.43
N GLY A 13 -14.97 -21.72 -6.34
CA GLY A 13 -14.27 -22.99 -6.18
C GLY A 13 -14.77 -23.71 -4.92
N ILE A 14 -15.53 -24.78 -5.14
CA ILE A 14 -16.34 -25.55 -4.21
C ILE A 14 -15.49 -26.60 -3.46
N LEU A 15 -15.61 -26.70 -2.13
CA LEU A 15 -15.40 -27.93 -1.36
C LEU A 15 -16.40 -28.00 -0.19
N ALA A 16 -17.04 -29.17 -0.04
CA ALA A 16 -18.27 -29.40 0.70
C ALA A 16 -18.08 -29.91 2.15
N GLY A 17 -19.01 -29.53 3.05
CA GLY A 17 -19.32 -30.12 4.36
C GLY A 17 -20.08 -29.16 5.33
N PRO A 18 -20.75 -29.64 6.41
CA PRO A 18 -22.11 -30.23 6.55
C PRO A 18 -23.25 -29.21 6.87
N PRO A 19 -24.55 -29.63 6.97
CA PRO A 19 -25.70 -28.76 6.67
C PRO A 19 -26.26 -27.92 7.83
N ALA A 20 -26.96 -26.85 7.41
CA ALA A 20 -27.91 -26.01 8.15
C ALA A 20 -27.34 -24.97 9.14
N THR A 21 -26.77 -23.89 8.60
CA THR A 21 -27.40 -22.56 8.63
C THR A 21 -26.69 -21.70 7.57
N LYS A 22 -27.44 -20.91 6.78
CA LYS A 22 -26.85 -19.87 5.94
C LYS A 22 -25.96 -19.00 6.83
N ARG A 23 -24.63 -19.19 6.83
CA ARG A 23 -23.66 -18.29 7.48
C ARG A 23 -23.53 -16.96 6.74
N SER A 24 -24.64 -16.41 6.26
CA SER A 24 -24.77 -15.01 5.82
C SER A 24 -25.00 -14.13 7.07
N SER A 25 -24.18 -14.32 8.10
CA SER A 25 -24.11 -13.38 9.22
C SER A 25 -23.45 -12.10 8.73
N ARG A 26 -23.97 -10.94 9.12
CA ARG A 26 -23.37 -9.63 8.81
C ARG A 26 -21.88 -9.59 9.17
N ALA A 27 -21.49 -10.21 10.30
CA ALA A 27 -20.11 -10.32 10.73
C ALA A 27 -19.22 -11.08 9.72
N TYR A 28 -19.75 -12.12 9.06
CA TYR A 28 -19.02 -12.86 8.03
C TYR A 28 -18.78 -12.01 6.76
N LYS A 29 -19.74 -11.15 6.41
CA LYS A 29 -19.57 -10.21 5.29
C LYS A 29 -18.45 -9.21 5.58
N ILE A 30 -18.43 -8.65 6.79
CA ILE A 30 -17.37 -7.76 7.26
C ILE A 30 -16.00 -8.49 7.23
N LEU A 31 -15.93 -9.72 7.75
CA LEU A 31 -14.70 -10.52 7.74
C LEU A 31 -14.17 -10.75 6.32
N ARG A 32 -15.07 -11.12 5.38
CA ARG A 32 -14.69 -11.33 3.98
C ARG A 32 -14.18 -10.03 3.36
N SER A 33 -14.84 -8.91 3.62
CA SER A 33 -14.43 -7.58 3.17
C SER A 33 -13.01 -7.24 3.64
N ILE A 34 -12.70 -7.42 4.93
CA ILE A 34 -11.36 -7.20 5.50
C ILE A 34 -10.32 -8.12 4.83
N THR A 35 -10.66 -9.40 4.65
CA THR A 35 -9.76 -10.38 4.01
C THR A 35 -9.45 -9.99 2.56
N THR A 36 -10.45 -9.59 1.79
CA THR A 36 -10.24 -9.10 0.43
C THR A 36 -9.32 -7.87 0.40
N MET A 37 -9.48 -6.93 1.34
CA MET A 37 -8.57 -5.79 1.42
C MET A 37 -7.14 -6.20 1.77
N ARG A 38 -6.96 -7.13 2.71
CA ARG A 38 -5.66 -7.70 3.05
C ARG A 38 -4.99 -8.31 1.81
N ASP A 39 -5.71 -9.11 1.04
CA ASP A 39 -5.15 -9.76 -0.15
C ASP A 39 -4.78 -8.74 -1.23
N CYS A 40 -5.61 -7.71 -1.43
CA CYS A 40 -5.30 -6.57 -2.29
C CYS A 40 -4.00 -5.85 -1.87
N LEU A 41 -3.82 -5.61 -0.57
CA LEU A 41 -2.60 -4.98 -0.04
C LEU A 41 -1.36 -5.85 -0.25
N LEU A 42 -1.46 -7.16 0.02
CA LEU A 42 -0.35 -8.09 -0.15
C LEU A 42 0.05 -8.22 -1.62
N SER A 43 -0.92 -8.26 -2.54
CA SER A 43 -0.68 -8.32 -3.98
C SER A 43 0.09 -7.08 -4.48
N ARG A 44 -0.30 -5.89 -4.01
CA ARG A 44 0.30 -4.61 -4.42
C ARG A 44 1.55 -4.19 -3.64
N ARG A 45 1.92 -4.93 -2.57
CA ARG A 45 3.02 -4.58 -1.64
C ARG A 45 4.34 -4.30 -2.36
N ARG A 46 4.68 -5.12 -3.35
CA ARG A 46 5.94 -4.98 -4.12
C ARG A 46 5.91 -3.74 -5.01
N ASP A 47 4.80 -3.53 -5.72
CA ASP A 47 4.67 -2.43 -6.67
C ASP A 47 4.69 -1.09 -5.94
N TYR A 48 3.99 -0.97 -4.81
CA TYR A 48 3.95 0.23 -3.98
C TYR A 48 5.35 0.79 -3.65
N VAL A 49 6.30 -0.10 -3.33
CA VAL A 49 7.69 0.27 -3.01
C VAL A 49 8.55 0.41 -4.28
N LYS A 50 8.35 -0.45 -5.29
CA LYS A 50 9.10 -0.44 -6.56
C LYS A 50 9.03 0.91 -7.27
N TYR A 51 7.88 1.57 -7.18
CA TYR A 51 7.62 2.88 -7.74
C TYR A 51 8.57 4.01 -7.28
N VAL A 52 9.31 3.85 -6.18
CA VAL A 52 10.37 4.79 -5.75
C VAL A 52 11.50 4.90 -6.78
N LEU A 53 11.83 3.80 -7.48
CA LEU A 53 12.90 3.83 -8.48
C LEU A 53 12.47 4.63 -9.73
N CYS A 54 11.20 4.54 -10.13
CA CYS A 54 10.67 5.19 -11.32
C CYS A 54 10.48 6.70 -11.13
N THR A 55 9.91 7.16 -10.01
CA THR A 55 9.63 8.60 -9.78
C THR A 55 10.86 9.49 -9.69
N LEU A 56 12.06 8.93 -9.72
CA LEU A 56 13.30 9.64 -9.43
C LEU A 56 14.38 9.42 -10.50
N SER A 57 14.03 8.83 -11.66
CA SER A 57 14.79 9.07 -12.89
C SER A 57 14.36 10.45 -13.42
N PRO A 58 15.26 11.41 -13.64
CA PRO A 58 14.89 12.75 -14.11
C PRO A 58 14.17 12.71 -15.47
N GLU A 59 14.34 11.65 -16.26
CA GLU A 59 13.63 11.41 -17.53
C GLU A 59 12.35 10.57 -17.40
N SER A 60 12.05 10.03 -16.22
CA SER A 60 10.97 9.04 -16.04
C SER A 60 10.12 9.29 -14.79
N CYS A 61 10.07 10.53 -14.30
CA CYS A 61 9.11 10.93 -13.26
C CYS A 61 7.69 10.80 -13.81
N CYS A 62 7.12 9.61 -13.66
CA CYS A 62 5.87 9.25 -14.28
C CYS A 62 4.76 9.62 -13.30
N ALA A 63 4.05 10.72 -13.54
CA ALA A 63 2.90 11.16 -12.73
C ALA A 63 1.86 10.04 -12.51
N THR A 64 1.80 9.06 -13.42
CA THR A 64 0.97 7.86 -13.32
C THR A 64 1.31 6.97 -12.11
N VAL A 65 2.57 6.97 -11.68
CA VAL A 65 3.06 6.16 -10.56
C VAL A 65 2.66 6.77 -9.22
N ASP A 66 2.73 8.10 -9.10
CA ASP A 66 2.24 8.81 -7.91
C ASP A 66 0.71 8.69 -7.78
N TRP A 67 0.02 8.67 -8.91
CA TRP A 67 -1.43 8.44 -8.95
C TRP A 67 -1.83 7.05 -8.42
N GLU A 68 -1.16 5.97 -8.82
CA GLU A 68 -1.50 4.62 -8.34
C GLU A 68 -1.24 4.45 -6.82
N ARG A 69 -0.20 5.12 -6.29
CA ARG A 69 0.02 5.20 -4.84
C ARG A 69 -1.10 5.97 -4.15
N TRP A 70 -1.43 7.17 -4.65
CA TRP A 70 -2.52 7.98 -4.10
C TRP A 70 -3.85 7.21 -4.11
N ARG A 71 -4.15 6.49 -5.20
CA ARG A 71 -5.33 5.65 -5.33
C ARG A 71 -5.38 4.57 -4.26
N THR A 72 -4.25 3.91 -4.02
CA THR A 72 -4.11 2.89 -2.97
C THR A 72 -4.35 3.49 -1.59
N ASP A 73 -3.71 4.63 -1.30
CA ASP A 73 -3.85 5.34 -0.03
C ASP A 73 -5.32 5.72 0.25
N ARG A 74 -5.99 6.32 -0.75
CA ARG A 74 -7.41 6.69 -0.66
C ARG A 74 -8.32 5.49 -0.47
N MET A 75 -8.07 4.41 -1.20
CA MET A 75 -8.83 3.17 -1.08
C MET A 75 -8.75 2.62 0.36
N VAL A 76 -7.54 2.54 0.94
CA VAL A 76 -7.34 2.01 2.30
C VAL A 76 -7.98 2.91 3.35
N GLU A 77 -7.81 4.23 3.25
CA GLU A 77 -8.41 5.18 4.18
C GLU A 77 -9.94 5.11 4.15
N GLN A 78 -10.54 5.06 2.96
CA GLN A 78 -11.99 4.96 2.81
C GLN A 78 -12.50 3.63 3.34
N PHE A 79 -11.80 2.54 3.01
CA PHE A 79 -12.15 1.21 3.47
C PHE A 79 -12.15 1.09 4.99
N ALA A 80 -11.07 1.54 5.65
CA ALA A 80 -10.96 1.47 7.10
C ALA A 80 -12.07 2.26 7.81
N ARG A 81 -12.44 3.43 7.27
CA ARG A 81 -13.56 4.24 7.77
C ARG A 81 -14.89 3.50 7.61
N ASN A 82 -15.16 2.96 6.43
CA ASN A 82 -16.40 2.25 6.13
C ASN A 82 -16.57 1.00 6.97
N VAL A 83 -15.53 0.15 7.06
CA VAL A 83 -15.59 -1.10 7.82
C VAL A 83 -15.72 -0.83 9.31
N ARG A 84 -15.02 0.17 9.85
CA ARG A 84 -15.19 0.57 11.24
C ARG A 84 -16.64 0.98 11.52
N ALA A 85 -17.24 1.81 10.66
CA ALA A 85 -18.65 2.18 10.80
C ALA A 85 -19.58 0.96 10.73
N GLU A 86 -19.34 0.04 9.78
CA GLU A 86 -20.14 -1.18 9.65
C GLU A 86 -20.04 -2.10 10.88
N ILE A 87 -18.86 -2.14 11.53
CA ILE A 87 -18.65 -2.88 12.78
C ILE A 87 -19.39 -2.22 13.96
N GLU A 88 -19.35 -0.88 14.07
CA GLU A 88 -20.10 -0.18 15.11
C GLU A 88 -21.61 -0.41 14.95
N ASP A 89 -22.12 -0.28 13.72
CA ASP A 89 -23.53 -0.57 13.39
C ASP A 89 -23.92 -2.03 13.64
N PHE A 90 -22.99 -2.97 13.45
CA PHE A 90 -23.22 -4.38 13.79
C PHE A 90 -23.46 -4.56 15.29
N SER A 91 -22.77 -3.78 16.14
CA SER A 91 -22.94 -3.84 17.60
C SER A 91 -24.12 -3.01 18.11
N ALA A 92 -24.49 -1.95 17.42
CA ALA A 92 -25.62 -1.08 17.78
C ALA A 92 -27.01 -1.71 17.50
N GLN A 93 -27.06 -2.84 16.78
CA GLN A 93 -28.29 -3.59 16.58
C GLN A 93 -28.82 -4.18 17.90
N LYS A 94 -29.60 -3.38 18.63
CA LYS A 94 -30.59 -3.88 19.59
C LYS A 94 -31.56 -4.78 18.84
N ASN A 95 -31.92 -5.92 19.43
CA ASN A 95 -32.98 -6.76 18.88
C ASN A 95 -34.22 -5.87 18.73
N SER A 96 -34.66 -5.62 17.49
CA SER A 96 -35.84 -4.83 17.13
C SER A 96 -37.14 -5.37 17.75
N ASN A 97 -37.07 -6.54 18.38
CA ASN A 97 -38.21 -7.30 18.87
C ASN A 97 -38.47 -7.09 20.37
N GLY A 98 -37.84 -6.09 21.01
CA GLY A 98 -38.11 -5.73 22.41
C GLY A 98 -37.69 -6.77 23.47
N LEU A 99 -37.30 -7.99 23.09
CA LEU A 99 -36.76 -8.98 24.01
C LEU A 99 -35.40 -8.55 24.55
N GLN A 100 -35.27 -8.53 25.88
CA GLN A 100 -33.98 -8.45 26.55
C GLN A 100 -33.04 -9.51 25.95
N GLN A 101 -31.91 -9.04 25.42
CA GLN A 101 -30.86 -9.94 24.95
C GLN A 101 -30.27 -10.66 26.16
N SER A 102 -30.07 -11.98 26.05
CA SER A 102 -29.34 -12.71 27.08
C SER A 102 -27.93 -12.12 27.24
N LEU A 103 -27.40 -12.17 28.46
CA LEU A 103 -26.05 -11.70 28.77
C LEU A 103 -25.01 -12.34 27.83
N GLN A 104 -25.16 -13.64 27.58
CA GLN A 104 -24.31 -14.40 26.65
C GLN A 104 -24.36 -13.85 25.22
N ALA A 105 -25.55 -13.51 24.70
CA ALA A 105 -25.68 -12.97 23.35
C ALA A 105 -25.05 -11.57 23.23
N CYS A 106 -25.15 -10.76 24.28
CA CYS A 106 -24.47 -9.46 24.36
C CYS A 106 -22.95 -9.63 24.37
N GLN A 107 -22.42 -10.48 25.25
CA GLN A 107 -20.99 -10.78 25.34
C GLN A 107 -20.45 -11.35 24.03
N HIS A 108 -21.15 -12.30 23.41
CA HIS A 108 -20.77 -12.87 22.13
C HIS A 108 -20.63 -11.80 21.04
N ARG A 109 -21.60 -10.88 20.93
CA ARG A 109 -21.53 -9.77 19.96
C ARG A 109 -20.34 -8.86 20.22
N MET A 110 -20.07 -8.53 21.48
CA MET A 110 -18.92 -7.69 21.86
C MET A 110 -17.58 -8.37 21.54
N SER A 111 -17.46 -9.67 21.79
CA SER A 111 -16.26 -10.44 21.43
C SER A 111 -16.05 -10.49 19.92
N VAL A 112 -17.13 -10.73 19.14
CA VAL A 112 -17.07 -10.70 17.67
C VAL A 112 -16.67 -9.32 17.15
N ARG A 113 -17.20 -8.24 17.74
CA ARG A 113 -16.79 -6.87 17.43
C ARG A 113 -15.29 -6.65 17.66
N SER A 114 -14.77 -7.06 18.82
CA SER A 114 -13.33 -6.93 19.13
C SER A 114 -12.48 -7.66 18.09
N LEU A 115 -12.81 -8.91 17.79
CA LEU A 115 -12.09 -9.73 16.80
C LEU A 115 -12.05 -9.07 15.41
N LEU A 116 -13.16 -8.46 14.97
CA LEU A 116 -13.22 -7.76 13.69
C LEU A 116 -12.39 -6.47 13.68
N LEU A 117 -12.40 -5.70 14.78
CA LEU A 117 -11.59 -4.49 14.90
C LEU A 117 -10.09 -4.82 14.93
N ASP A 118 -9.69 -5.87 15.66
CA ASP A 118 -8.31 -6.33 15.71
C ASP A 118 -7.85 -6.82 14.33
N TYR A 119 -8.72 -7.54 13.60
CA TYR A 119 -8.40 -7.98 12.25
C TYR A 119 -8.30 -6.82 11.24
N LEU A 120 -9.16 -5.80 11.35
CA LEU A 120 -9.02 -4.56 10.58
C LEU A 120 -7.69 -3.86 10.92
N ALA A 121 -7.33 -3.77 12.20
CA ALA A 121 -6.10 -3.12 12.64
C ALA A 121 -4.86 -3.83 12.08
N THR A 122 -4.79 -5.16 12.17
CA THR A 122 -3.68 -5.95 11.59
C THR A 122 -3.57 -5.79 10.08
N THR A 123 -4.70 -5.67 9.38
CA THR A 123 -4.71 -5.37 7.93
C THR A 123 -4.18 -3.97 7.64
N CYS A 124 -4.55 -2.97 8.43
CA CYS A 124 -4.01 -1.61 8.33
C CYS A 124 -2.51 -1.55 8.65
N LEU A 125 -1.99 -2.40 9.54
CA LEU A 125 -0.56 -2.49 9.83
C LEU A 125 0.25 -2.91 8.59
N ILE A 126 -0.26 -3.82 7.76
CA ILE A 126 0.39 -4.21 6.48
C ILE A 126 0.60 -2.98 5.60
N TYR A 127 -0.40 -2.10 5.52
CA TYR A 127 -0.29 -0.86 4.76
C TYR A 127 0.66 0.16 5.42
N ALA A 128 0.65 0.28 6.75
CA ALA A 128 1.60 1.13 7.46
C ALA A 128 3.06 0.69 7.20
N GLU A 129 3.31 -0.62 7.17
CA GLU A 129 4.63 -1.18 6.80
C GLU A 129 5.00 -0.84 5.34
N MET A 130 4.05 -0.92 4.40
CA MET A 130 4.27 -0.50 3.01
C MET A 130 4.72 0.95 2.92
N LYS A 131 4.03 1.85 3.64
CA LYS A 131 4.40 3.27 3.74
C LYS A 131 5.76 3.49 4.37
N ALA A 132 6.06 2.79 5.48
CA ALA A 132 7.35 2.90 6.14
C ALA A 132 8.50 2.45 5.22
N ALA A 133 8.32 1.34 4.50
CA ALA A 133 9.30 0.85 3.54
C ALA A 133 9.52 1.86 2.39
N TYR A 134 8.45 2.47 1.89
CA TYR A 134 8.52 3.55 0.89
C TYR A 134 9.33 4.74 1.41
N VAL A 135 8.95 5.31 2.56
CA VAL A 135 9.63 6.48 3.16
C VAL A 135 11.10 6.19 3.39
N LYS A 136 11.42 4.99 3.92
CA LYS A 136 12.81 4.56 4.09
C LYS A 136 13.59 4.61 2.78
N ARG A 137 13.05 4.08 1.67
CA ARG A 137 13.72 4.11 0.36
C ARG A 137 13.93 5.52 -0.18
N VAL A 138 12.96 6.41 0.02
CA VAL A 138 13.07 7.83 -0.36
C VAL A 138 14.17 8.51 0.44
N CYS A 139 14.17 8.35 1.77
CA CYS A 139 15.18 8.92 2.66
C CYS A 139 16.58 8.37 2.39
N ASP A 140 16.72 7.05 2.22
CA ASP A 140 17.99 6.40 1.89
C ASP A 140 18.57 7.00 0.61
N ARG A 141 17.76 7.18 -0.43
CA ARG A 141 18.23 7.76 -1.69
C ARG A 141 18.61 9.24 -1.57
N GLN A 142 17.85 10.04 -0.82
CA GLN A 142 18.24 11.43 -0.52
C GLN A 142 19.57 11.50 0.24
N ARG A 143 19.84 10.50 1.09
CA ARG A 143 21.13 10.37 1.78
C ARG A 143 22.25 10.04 0.78
N TRP A 144 22.03 9.07 -0.11
CA TRP A 144 22.99 8.72 -1.16
C TRP A 144 23.28 9.87 -2.12
N SER A 145 22.27 10.65 -2.53
CA SER A 145 22.48 11.80 -3.44
C SER A 145 23.34 12.90 -2.83
N ARG A 146 23.22 13.14 -1.51
CA ARG A 146 24.08 14.08 -0.78
C ARG A 146 25.52 13.57 -0.68
N LEU A 147 25.72 12.26 -0.49
CA LEU A 147 27.06 11.66 -0.39
C LEU A 147 27.79 11.60 -1.74
N CYS A 148 27.07 11.38 -2.85
CA CYS A 148 27.64 11.41 -4.20
C CYS A 148 27.93 12.83 -4.74
N SER A 149 27.57 13.87 -4.00
CA SER A 149 27.80 15.28 -4.36
C SER A 149 28.69 15.93 -3.29
N PRO A 150 30.02 15.66 -3.30
CA PRO A 150 30.98 16.69 -3.73
C PRO A 150 32.26 16.17 -4.45
N TYR A 151 32.39 14.88 -4.77
CA TYR A 151 33.64 14.32 -5.32
C TYR A 151 33.69 14.16 -6.86
N ARG A 152 32.74 14.73 -7.61
CA ARG A 152 32.83 14.75 -9.09
C ARG A 152 33.46 16.02 -9.68
N SER A 153 33.88 16.99 -8.86
CA SER A 153 34.60 18.19 -9.32
C SER A 153 36.11 18.16 -9.10
N LEU A 154 36.67 17.07 -8.57
CA LEU A 154 38.12 16.87 -8.47
C LEU A 154 38.57 15.78 -9.45
N GLY A 155 38.24 15.98 -10.73
CA GLY A 155 39.06 15.43 -11.79
C GLY A 155 40.38 16.21 -11.82
N PRO A 156 41.53 15.57 -11.99
CA PRO A 156 42.82 16.26 -11.93
C PRO A 156 42.83 17.37 -12.96
N SER A 157 43.08 18.59 -12.47
CA SER A 157 43.50 19.72 -13.26
C SER A 157 44.61 19.25 -14.19
N SER A 158 44.37 19.27 -15.50
CA SER A 158 45.42 19.13 -16.50
C SER A 158 46.28 20.40 -16.46
N SER A 159 47.11 20.54 -15.43
CA SER A 159 48.25 21.45 -15.40
C SER A 159 49.42 20.73 -16.04
N GLY A 160 49.55 20.90 -17.35
CA GLY A 160 50.68 20.43 -18.15
C GLY A 160 51.12 21.56 -19.06
N GLY A 161 51.73 22.60 -18.48
CA GLY A 161 52.48 23.58 -19.24
C GLY A 161 53.75 22.94 -19.77
N HIS A 162 53.86 22.83 -21.09
CA HIS A 162 55.16 22.87 -21.76
C HIS A 162 55.10 23.98 -22.81
N SER A 163 55.58 25.15 -22.39
CA SER A 163 56.05 26.20 -23.27
C SER A 163 57.27 25.69 -24.02
N SER A 164 57.21 25.62 -25.34
CA SER A 164 58.40 25.56 -26.20
C SER A 164 58.18 26.45 -27.42
N LEU A 165 58.60 27.71 -27.25
CA LEU A 165 59.45 28.49 -28.15
C LEU A 165 59.24 28.29 -29.66
N LEU A 166 58.67 29.32 -30.30
CA LEU A 166 58.96 29.66 -31.70
C LEU A 166 60.45 29.98 -31.87
N PRO A 167 61.01 29.67 -33.04
CA PRO A 167 61.65 30.73 -33.82
C PRO A 167 61.15 30.73 -35.27
N GLY A 168 61.11 31.93 -35.87
CA GLY A 168 60.91 32.11 -37.31
C GLY A 168 61.93 31.31 -38.14
N SER A 169 61.70 31.07 -39.42
CA SER A 169 61.91 32.08 -40.47
C SER A 169 61.51 31.51 -41.82
N ARG A 170 61.03 32.41 -42.68
CA ARG A 170 61.04 32.41 -44.16
C ARG A 170 61.76 31.25 -44.84
N LEU A 171 61.09 30.66 -45.83
CA LEU A 171 61.48 30.64 -47.25
C LEU A 171 60.23 30.48 -48.11
#